data_AF-A0A948HPR4-F1
#
_entry.id   AF-A0A948HPR4-F1
#
_cell.length_a   1.000
_cell.length_b   1.000
_cell.length_c   1.000
_cell.angle_alpha   90.00
_cell.angle_beta   90.00
_cell.angle_gamma   90.00
#
_symmetry.space_group_name_H-M   'P 1'
#
loop_
_entity.id
_entity.type
_entity.pdbx_description
1 polymer ?
#
loop_
_entity_poly.entity_id
_entity_poly.type
_entity_poly.pdbx_seq_one_letter_code
_entity_poly.pdbx_strand_id
1 'polypeptide(L)'
;LMVPVLEAEKITKAKQTAFLQEQQRIRREQEEINRKRMEAAQAEMKLKGELSEPVGLVEVHFVPERIRSDMGTSGLTDHWVFQVDDFTLVPDTYKVIDSVLLNAVANRYHASNPVPGITFVNQPYLATRSR
;
A
#
# COMPACT_ATOMS: atom_id res chain seq x y z
N LEU A 1 -3.32 31.07 -2.64
CA LEU A 1 -2.76 31.07 -4.02
C LEU A 1 -2.21 29.71 -4.49
N MET A 2 -2.19 28.65 -3.66
CA MET A 2 -1.65 27.33 -4.06
C MET A 2 -2.67 26.31 -4.60
N VAL A 3 -3.97 26.57 -4.48
CA VAL A 3 -5.04 25.61 -4.83
C VAL A 3 -4.95 25.12 -6.29
N PRO A 4 -4.73 25.99 -7.31
CA PRO A 4 -4.67 25.53 -8.69
C PRO A 4 -3.51 24.59 -9.00
N VAL A 5 -2.38 24.74 -8.31
CA VAL A 5 -1.18 23.89 -8.50
C VAL A 5 -1.42 22.50 -7.92
N LEU A 6 -2.03 22.41 -6.74
CA LEU A 6 -2.37 21.14 -6.10
C LEU A 6 -3.38 20.32 -6.92
N GLU A 7 -4.36 20.99 -7.53
CA GLU A 7 -5.33 20.34 -8.41
C GLU A 7 -4.68 19.82 -9.69
N ALA A 8 -3.80 20.60 -10.31
CA ALA A 8 -3.05 20.18 -11.49
C ALA A 8 -2.15 18.98 -11.19
N GLU A 9 -1.48 18.97 -10.04
CA GLU A 9 -0.66 17.84 -9.59
C GLU A 9 -1.51 16.58 -9.40
N LYS A 10 -2.66 16.69 -8.73
CA LYS A 10 -3.59 15.58 -8.51
C LYS A 10 -4.06 14.96 -9.83
N ILE A 11 -4.46 15.79 -10.80
CA ILE A 11 -4.89 15.35 -12.12
C ILE A 11 -3.74 14.66 -12.87
N THR A 12 -2.54 15.24 -12.81
CA THR A 12 -1.36 14.70 -13.50
C THR A 12 -0.99 13.33 -12.96
N LYS A 13 -0.94 13.16 -11.63
CA LYS A 13 -0.69 11.87 -10.98
C LYS A 13 -1.74 10.84 -11.36
N ALA A 14 -3.03 11.21 -11.36
CA ALA A 14 -4.10 10.29 -11.74
C ALA A 14 -3.95 9.77 -13.18
N LYS A 15 -3.61 10.65 -14.14
CA LYS A 15 -3.38 10.26 -15.54
C LYS A 15 -2.14 9.38 -15.70
N GLN A 16 -1.05 9.68 -15.00
CA GLN A 16 0.17 8.87 -15.01
C GLN A 16 -0.09 7.46 -14.48
N THR A 17 -0.80 7.33 -13.35
CA THR A 17 -1.14 6.03 -12.79
C THR A 17 -2.03 5.21 -13.73
N ALA A 18 -3.06 5.84 -14.32
CA ALA A 18 -3.94 5.16 -15.28
C ALA A 18 -3.18 4.68 -16.53
N PHE A 19 -2.27 5.50 -17.05
CA PHE A 19 -1.43 5.12 -18.19
C PHE A 19 -0.53 3.93 -17.86
N LEU A 20 0.13 3.92 -16.69
CA LEU A 20 0.99 2.82 -16.27
C LEU A 20 0.20 1.51 -16.10
N GLN A 21 -1.01 1.58 -15.54
CA GLN A 21 -1.89 0.41 -15.42
C GLN A 21 -2.28 -0.16 -16.78
N GLU A 22 -2.61 0.70 -17.74
CA GLU A 22 -2.97 0.28 -19.09
C GLU A 22 -1.78 -0.37 -19.82
N GLN A 23 -0.58 0.20 -19.68
CA GLN A 23 0.63 -0.41 -20.25
C GLN A 23 0.92 -1.79 -19.64
N GLN A 24 0.73 -1.96 -18.33
CA GLN A 24 0.87 -3.25 -17.69
C GLN A 24 -0.15 -4.27 -18.20
N ARG A 25 -1.39 -3.84 -18.48
CA ARG A 25 -2.42 -4.70 -19.08
C ARG A 25 -2.02 -5.18 -20.46
N ILE A 26 -1.65 -4.25 -21.35
CA ILE A 26 -1.21 -4.55 -22.72
C ILE A 26 -0.03 -5.53 -22.69
N ARG A 27 0.93 -5.31 -21.79
CA ARG A 27 2.07 -6.21 -21.60
C ARG A 27 1.64 -7.64 -21.25
N ARG A 28 0.73 -7.80 -20.29
CA ARG A 28 0.24 -9.13 -19.88
C ARG A 28 -0.46 -9.83 -21.05
N GLU A 29 -1.27 -9.10 -21.80
CA GLU A 29 -1.95 -9.65 -22.99
C GLU A 29 -0.94 -10.10 -24.07
N GLN A 30 0.11 -9.31 -24.32
CA GLN A 30 1.20 -9.68 -25.24
C GLN A 30 1.96 -10.92 -24.76
N GLU A 31 2.29 -11.00 -23.47
CA GLU A 31 2.96 -12.16 -22.87
C GLU A 31 2.07 -13.42 -22.96
N GLU A 32 0.76 -13.30 -22.74
CA GLU A 32 -0.18 -14.42 -22.89
C GLU A 32 -0.32 -14.89 -24.34
N ILE A 33 -0.37 -13.97 -25.30
CA ILE A 33 -0.40 -14.30 -26.72
C ILE A 33 0.89 -15.05 -27.10
N ASN A 34 2.04 -14.56 -26.67
CA ASN A 34 3.32 -15.21 -26.91
C ASN A 34 3.39 -16.60 -26.26
N ARG A 35 2.87 -16.75 -25.03
CA ARG A 35 2.79 -18.06 -24.37
C ARG A 35 1.93 -19.04 -25.17
N LYS A 36 0.72 -18.65 -25.57
CA LYS A 36 -0.19 -19.50 -26.36
C LYS A 36 0.42 -19.87 -27.72
N ARG A 37 1.11 -18.94 -28.37
CA ARG A 37 1.78 -19.21 -29.66
C ARG A 37 2.93 -20.20 -29.50
N MET A 38 3.72 -20.10 -28.43
CA MET A 38 4.76 -21.09 -28.12
C MET A 38 4.18 -22.47 -27.79
N GLU A 39 3.11 -22.53 -27.00
CA GLU A 39 2.41 -23.78 -26.67
C GLU A 39 1.85 -24.45 -27.92
N ALA A 40 1.21 -23.70 -28.82
CA ALA A 40 0.71 -24.20 -30.10
C ALA A 40 1.83 -24.74 -30.98
N ALA A 41 2.94 -23.99 -31.13
CA ALA A 41 4.09 -24.45 -31.91
C ALA A 41 4.74 -25.72 -31.34
N GLN A 42 4.81 -25.85 -30.02
CA GLN A 42 5.29 -27.08 -29.37
C GLN A 42 4.35 -28.27 -29.61
N ALA A 43 3.04 -28.03 -29.57
CA ALA A 43 2.05 -29.07 -29.86
C ALA A 43 2.11 -29.53 -31.34
N GLU A 44 2.27 -28.59 -32.28
CA GLU A 44 2.45 -28.89 -33.69
C GLU A 44 3.76 -29.64 -33.96
N MET A 45 4.87 -29.26 -33.32
CA MET A 45 6.15 -29.97 -33.42
C MET A 45 6.03 -31.42 -32.95
N LYS A 46 5.34 -31.66 -31.82
CA LYS A 46 5.12 -33.03 -31.30
C LYS A 46 4.27 -33.87 -32.25
N LEU A 47 3.31 -33.25 -32.97
CA LEU A 47 2.39 -33.93 -33.86
C LEU A 47 2.99 -34.20 -35.25
N LYS A 48 3.71 -33.23 -35.82
CA LYS A 48 4.25 -33.29 -37.19
C LYS A 48 5.72 -33.67 -37.27
N GLY A 49 6.48 -33.62 -36.18
CA GLY A 49 7.91 -33.97 -36.14
C GLY A 49 8.86 -32.91 -36.71
N GLU A 50 8.34 -31.81 -37.27
CA GLU A 50 9.11 -30.69 -37.82
C GLU A 50 8.66 -29.36 -37.19
N LEU A 51 9.59 -28.40 -37.06
CA LEU A 51 9.30 -27.07 -36.52
C LEU A 51 8.65 -26.22 -37.62
N SER A 52 7.31 -26.11 -37.61
CA SER A 52 6.59 -25.26 -38.54
C SER A 52 6.80 -23.78 -38.18
N GLU A 53 7.56 -23.07 -39.03
CA GLU A 53 7.76 -21.62 -39.12
C GLU A 53 8.15 -20.85 -37.83
N PRO A 54 8.97 -19.79 -37.92
CA PRO A 54 9.30 -18.98 -36.77
C PRO A 54 8.02 -18.32 -36.25
N VAL A 55 7.60 -18.72 -35.05
CA VAL A 55 6.48 -18.11 -34.34
C VAL A 55 6.72 -16.61 -34.28
N GLY A 56 5.93 -15.82 -35.01
CA GLY A 56 6.02 -14.37 -34.97
C GLY A 56 5.61 -13.89 -33.58
N LEU A 57 6.56 -13.74 -32.67
CA LEU A 57 6.31 -13.24 -31.32
C LEU A 57 5.98 -11.75 -31.41
N VAL A 58 5.00 -11.31 -30.62
CA VAL A 58 4.70 -9.89 -30.47
C VAL A 58 5.76 -9.28 -29.55
N GLU A 59 6.36 -8.16 -29.95
CA GLU A 59 7.36 -7.45 -29.14
C GLU A 59 6.70 -6.87 -27.89
N VAL A 60 7.15 -7.33 -26.72
CA VAL A 60 6.66 -6.88 -25.42
C VAL A 60 7.34 -5.56 -25.06
N HIS A 61 6.58 -4.48 -24.98
CA HIS A 61 7.12 -3.18 -24.58
C HIS A 61 7.48 -3.18 -23.09
N PHE A 62 8.75 -2.90 -22.77
CA PHE A 62 9.24 -2.83 -21.39
C PHE A 62 8.92 -1.47 -20.79
N VAL A 63 7.98 -1.43 -19.82
CA VAL A 63 7.76 -0.26 -18.97
C VAL A 63 8.54 -0.43 -17.66
N PRO A 64 9.48 0.47 -17.34
CA PRO A 64 10.26 0.40 -16.11
C PRO A 64 9.36 0.64 -14.90
N GLU A 65 9.49 -0.22 -13.88
CA GLU A 65 8.73 -0.15 -12.63
C GLU A 65 9.06 1.10 -11.79
N ARG A 66 10.30 1.59 -11.92
CA ARG A 66 10.82 2.76 -11.24
C ARG A 66 11.72 3.56 -12.17
N ILE A 67 11.44 4.85 -12.31
CA ILE A 67 12.20 5.79 -13.13
C ILE A 67 13.02 6.67 -12.18
N ARG A 68 14.34 6.61 -12.31
CA ARG A 68 15.27 7.53 -11.62
C ARG A 68 15.64 8.67 -12.55
N SER A 69 15.47 9.90 -12.10
CA SER A 69 15.92 11.13 -12.75
C SER A 69 16.83 11.93 -11.82
N ASP A 70 17.52 12.93 -12.36
CA ASP A 70 18.41 13.81 -11.59
C ASP A 70 17.65 14.62 -10.50
N MET A 71 16.33 14.80 -10.71
CA MET A 71 15.43 15.50 -9.78
C MET A 71 14.72 14.56 -8.80
N GLY A 72 14.90 13.24 -8.89
CA GLY A 72 14.30 12.29 -7.95
C GLY A 72 13.93 10.94 -8.55
N THR A 73 13.18 10.13 -7.79
CA THR A 73 12.73 8.81 -8.21
C THR A 73 11.20 8.76 -8.24
N SER A 74 10.63 8.28 -9.34
CA SER A 74 9.18 8.05 -9.48
C SER A 74 8.91 6.56 -9.68
N GLY A 75 7.93 6.02 -8.97
CA GLY A 75 7.51 4.64 -9.07
C GLY A 75 6.19 4.42 -8.34
N LEU A 76 5.48 3.37 -8.72
CA LEU A 76 4.30 2.94 -7.97
C LEU A 76 4.73 2.34 -6.63
N THR A 77 3.95 2.59 -5.58
CA THR A 77 4.17 2.03 -4.24
C THR A 77 2.83 1.59 -3.70
N ASP A 78 2.78 0.39 -3.14
CA ASP A 78 1.57 -0.13 -2.53
C ASP A 78 1.30 0.59 -1.20
N HIS A 79 0.10 1.13 -1.06
CA HIS A 79 -0.35 1.81 0.16
C HIS A 79 -1.50 1.01 0.78
N TRP A 80 -1.17 0.21 1.79
CA TRP A 80 -2.12 -0.61 2.52
C TRP A 80 -2.73 0.20 3.66
N VAL A 81 -4.06 0.35 3.64
CA VAL A 81 -4.82 0.96 4.74
C VAL A 81 -5.65 -0.14 5.39
N PHE A 82 -5.70 -0.15 6.72
CA PHE A 82 -6.52 -1.09 7.48
C PHE A 82 -7.77 -0.38 8.00
N GLN A 83 -8.87 -1.11 8.04
CA GLN A 83 -10.10 -0.71 8.71
C GLN A 83 -10.36 -1.75 9.80
N VAL A 84 -10.74 -1.29 11.00
CA VAL A 84 -11.07 -2.19 12.12
C VAL A 84 -12.57 -2.38 12.12
N ASP A 85 -13.03 -3.60 11.81
CA ASP A 85 -14.45 -3.94 11.81
C ASP A 85 -14.98 -4.20 13.23
N ASP A 86 -14.23 -4.96 14.04
CA ASP A 86 -14.54 -5.23 15.45
C ASP A 86 -13.27 -5.10 16.30
N PHE A 87 -13.32 -4.17 17.27
CA PHE A 87 -12.20 -3.86 18.15
C PHE A 87 -11.91 -4.97 19.18
N THR A 88 -12.91 -5.81 19.51
CA THR A 88 -12.75 -6.86 20.54
C THR A 88 -11.84 -8.00 20.07
N LEU A 89 -11.89 -8.32 18.78
CA LEU A 89 -11.07 -9.35 18.13
C LEU A 89 -9.62 -8.90 17.86
N VAL A 90 -9.34 -7.59 17.95
CA VAL A 90 -7.98 -7.07 17.78
C VAL A 90 -7.11 -7.58 18.94
N PRO A 91 -5.95 -8.22 18.67
CA PRO A 91 -5.04 -8.61 19.72
C PRO A 91 -4.58 -7.39 20.54
N ASP A 92 -4.45 -7.56 21.85
CA ASP A 92 -4.09 -6.46 22.76
C ASP A 92 -2.74 -5.82 22.42
N THR A 93 -1.84 -6.55 21.76
CA THR A 93 -0.55 -6.03 21.25
C THR A 93 -0.71 -4.86 20.29
N TYR A 94 -1.82 -4.81 19.55
CA TYR A 94 -2.11 -3.72 18.59
C TYR A 94 -3.05 -2.67 19.18
N LYS A 95 -3.59 -2.88 20.38
CA LYS A 95 -4.42 -1.89 21.08
C LYS A 95 -3.51 -0.90 21.79
N VAL A 96 -3.48 0.34 21.30
CA VAL A 96 -2.74 1.42 21.96
C VAL A 96 -3.64 2.06 23.02
N ILE A 97 -3.14 2.15 24.24
CA ILE A 97 -3.81 2.81 25.35
C ILE A 97 -3.75 4.33 25.14
N ASP A 98 -4.91 5.00 25.12
CA ASP A 98 -4.97 6.47 25.14
C ASP A 98 -4.62 7.00 26.54
N SER A 99 -3.33 7.29 26.73
CA SER A 99 -2.80 7.82 27.99
C SER A 99 -3.34 9.22 28.33
N VAL A 100 -3.74 10.04 27.35
CA VAL A 100 -4.22 11.40 27.59
C VAL A 100 -5.61 11.35 28.20
N LEU A 101 -6.50 10.55 27.62
CA LEU A 101 -7.85 10.34 28.15
C LEU A 101 -7.79 9.70 29.54
N LEU A 102 -6.95 8.69 29.73
CA LEU A 102 -6.81 8.02 31.02
C LEU A 102 -6.23 8.94 32.10
N ASN A 103 -5.25 9.78 31.79
CA ASN A 103 -4.73 10.77 32.73
C ASN A 103 -5.80 11.80 33.11
N ALA A 104 -6.67 12.21 32.18
CA ALA A 104 -7.78 13.10 32.49
C ALA A 104 -8.79 12.46 33.44
N VAL A 105 -9.11 11.17 33.24
CA VAL A 105 -9.98 10.39 34.13
C VAL A 105 -9.31 10.19 35.50
N ALA A 106 -8.03 9.84 35.54
CA ALA A 106 -7.24 9.65 36.76
C ALA A 106 -7.19 10.93 37.62
N ASN A 107 -6.99 12.09 36.99
CA ASN A 107 -6.94 13.37 37.69
C ASN A 107 -8.31 13.84 38.17
N ARG A 108 -9.40 13.47 37.48
CA ARG A 108 -10.76 13.93 37.80
C ARG A 108 -11.46 13.05 38.84
N TYR A 109 -11.28 11.73 38.75
CA TYR A 109 -12.01 10.76 39.57
C TYR A 109 -11.10 10.00 40.53
N HIS A 110 -9.78 10.09 40.39
CA HIS A 110 -8.80 9.38 41.22
C HIS A 110 -9.11 7.88 41.32
N ALA A 111 -9.70 7.43 42.42
CA ALA A 111 -10.08 6.04 42.68
C ALA A 111 -11.60 5.77 42.60
N SER A 112 -12.42 6.80 42.36
CA SER A 112 -13.88 6.69 42.49
C SER A 112 -14.58 6.11 41.25
N ASN A 113 -13.90 6.01 40.11
CA ASN A 113 -14.47 5.47 38.88
C ASN A 113 -13.52 4.44 38.25
N PRO A 114 -13.73 3.14 38.46
CA PRO A 114 -12.87 2.11 37.92
C PRO A 114 -13.09 1.95 36.41
N VAL A 115 -12.01 2.10 35.62
CA VAL A 115 -12.00 1.66 34.22
C VAL A 115 -11.66 0.16 34.20
N PRO A 116 -12.50 -0.70 33.61
CA PRO A 116 -12.22 -2.13 33.56
C PRO A 116 -10.84 -2.43 32.99
N GLY A 117 -10.03 -3.19 33.73
CA GLY A 117 -8.65 -3.56 33.34
C GLY A 117 -7.56 -2.53 33.67
N ILE A 118 -7.90 -1.37 34.26
CA ILE A 118 -6.93 -0.32 34.60
C ILE A 118 -7.08 0.05 36.08
N THR A 119 -5.96 0.06 36.81
CA THR A 119 -5.89 0.52 38.20
C THR A 119 -5.14 1.85 38.27
N PHE A 120 -5.74 2.84 38.92
CA PHE A 120 -5.10 4.14 39.15
C PHE A 120 -4.38 4.13 40.50
N VAL A 121 -3.07 4.42 40.50
CA VAL A 121 -2.24 4.48 41.71
C VAL A 121 -1.73 5.91 41.90
N ASN A 122 -1.88 6.47 43.10
CA ASN A 122 -1.37 7.80 43.44
C ASN A 122 0.06 7.69 44.02
N GLN A 123 1.02 8.38 43.41
CA GLN A 123 2.40 8.51 43.90
C GLN A 123 2.72 9.99 44.10
N PRO A 124 2.47 10.56 45.30
CA PRO A 124 2.74 11.97 45.54
C PRO A 124 4.25 12.25 45.50
N TYR A 125 4.64 13.30 44.78
CA TYR A 125 6.02 13.80 44.73
C TYR A 125 6.05 15.28 45.07
N LEU A 126 7.17 15.75 45.62
CA LEU A 126 7.34 17.12 46.09
C LEU A 126 7.94 17.96 44.95
N ALA A 127 7.15 18.89 44.40
CA ALA A 127 7.57 19.76 43.30
C ALA A 127 7.88 21.17 43.80
N THR A 128 9.05 21.70 43.45
CA THR A 128 9.42 23.10 43.72
C THR A 128 9.38 23.87 42.40
N ARG A 129 8.56 24.92 42.29
CA ARG A 129 8.52 25.82 41.12
C ARG A 129 9.37 27.06 41.40
N SER A 130 10.48 27.23 40.68
CA SER A 130 11.14 28.53 40.55
C SER A 130 10.36 29.39 39.55
N ARG A 131 10.19 30.68 39.86
CA ARG A 131 9.61 31.67 38.95
C ARG A 131 10.56 31.98 37.79
#